data_AF-A0A3F3RV01-F1
#
_entry.id   AF-A0A3F3RV01-F1
#
_cell.length_a   1.000
_cell.length_b   1.000
_cell.length_c   1.000
_cell.angle_alpha   90.00
_cell.angle_beta   90.00
_cell.angle_gamma   90.00
#
_symmetry.space_group_name_H-M   'P 1'
#
loop_
_entity.id
_entity.type
_entity.pdbx_description
1 polymer ?
#
loop_
_entity_poly.entity_id
_entity_poly.type
_entity_poly.pdbx_seq_one_letter_code
_entity_poly.pdbx_strand_id
1 'polypeptide(L)'
;MADPIKTLDNASRYCGVSTVSRKTYPIAGIQTTVYGLDEIPPQISDIACLWLLHPRGGTQERMTGIGTTIITGWNSGNPTKGLIAVAFDQRNHGTREVDPLANEAWRQGNPRHAQDMFSIFQGTARDVSLLIDYLPSYVFPHSDRKIVENLVLGVSLGGHAAWSCLLHEPRISAGVVIIGCPDYVNLMADRARLSKLPSWTSTDTPGSQFLGSEAFPSSLLDAVRRYDPASLLLSHVKSASDVGPLRSGPLPEPTESEKAALRPFLSRSIAGKRILNLAGGKDKLVPYHRGEVFLAWLKQAVASQGWFADGAVTFEDIIDEEAGHEMTGKMMDEAIRFVREALEASNKAPGKVGSVRESKI
;
A
#
# COMPACT_ATOMS: atom_id res chain seq x y z
N MET A 1 0.44 13.65 -14.92
CA MET A 1 -0.08 13.68 -13.52
C MET A 1 0.81 14.59 -12.68
N ALA A 2 0.30 15.20 -11.60
CA ALA A 2 1.18 15.88 -10.65
C ALA A 2 1.97 14.84 -9.83
N ASP A 3 3.26 15.09 -9.59
CA ASP A 3 4.11 14.23 -8.75
C ASP A 3 3.72 14.41 -7.27
N PRO A 4 3.22 13.36 -6.60
CA PRO A 4 2.73 13.47 -5.23
C PRO A 4 3.86 13.68 -4.21
N ILE A 5 5.13 13.44 -4.56
CA ILE A 5 6.26 13.59 -3.63
C ILE A 5 6.89 15.00 -3.74
N LYS A 6 6.51 15.81 -4.73
CA LYS A 6 7.06 17.15 -4.94
C LYS A 6 6.94 18.07 -3.71
N THR A 7 5.84 17.98 -2.98
CA THR A 7 5.62 18.78 -1.76
C THR A 7 6.60 18.39 -0.65
N LEU A 8 6.89 17.09 -0.52
CA LEU A 8 7.91 16.59 0.40
C LEU A 8 9.31 17.09 0.03
N ASP A 9 9.68 17.05 -1.26
CA ASP A 9 10.99 17.51 -1.73
C ASP A 9 11.25 18.98 -1.39
N ASN A 10 10.20 19.81 -1.42
CA ASN A 10 10.29 21.23 -1.11
C ASN A 10 10.32 21.53 0.40
N ALA A 11 10.04 20.54 1.26
CA ALA A 11 10.10 20.71 2.70
C ALA A 11 11.56 20.74 3.15
N SER A 12 12.03 21.92 3.55
CA SER A 12 13.43 22.21 3.91
C SER A 12 14.07 21.23 4.89
N ARG A 13 13.27 20.64 5.80
CA ARG A 13 13.74 19.67 6.81
C ARG A 13 14.19 18.32 6.26
N TYR A 14 13.83 17.98 5.02
CA TYR A 14 14.32 16.78 4.32
C TYR A 14 15.23 17.13 3.13
N CYS A 15 15.59 18.41 2.99
CA CYS A 15 16.54 18.88 2.00
C CYS A 15 17.95 18.83 2.62
N GLY A 16 18.84 18.00 2.08
CA GLY A 16 20.22 17.82 2.60
C GLY A 16 20.44 16.59 3.49
N VAL A 17 19.61 15.54 3.37
CA VAL A 17 19.83 14.26 4.06
C VAL A 17 21.17 13.65 3.60
N SER A 18 21.97 13.15 4.54
CA SER A 18 23.19 12.40 4.24
C SER A 18 22.87 11.28 3.25
N THR A 19 23.67 11.11 2.20
CA THR A 19 23.48 10.01 1.26
C THR A 19 23.80 8.68 1.92
N VAL A 20 23.04 7.64 1.59
CA VAL A 20 23.35 6.25 1.97
C VAL A 20 23.87 5.49 0.76
N SER A 21 24.60 4.40 0.99
CA SER A 21 25.09 3.51 -0.06
C SER A 21 23.96 3.04 -0.97
N ARG A 22 24.28 2.88 -2.25
CA ARG A 22 23.34 2.48 -3.30
C ARG A 22 23.99 1.41 -4.17
N LYS A 23 23.40 0.22 -4.21
CA LYS A 23 23.87 -0.90 -5.04
C LYS A 23 22.71 -1.47 -5.85
N THR A 24 22.98 -1.76 -7.11
CA THR A 24 21.94 -2.12 -8.07
C THR A 24 22.17 -3.54 -8.56
N TYR A 25 21.16 -4.39 -8.44
CA TYR A 25 21.19 -5.80 -8.78
C TYR A 25 20.08 -6.13 -9.80
N PRO A 26 20.39 -6.79 -10.92
CA PRO A 26 19.36 -7.36 -11.79
C PRO A 26 18.89 -8.70 -11.21
N ILE A 27 17.68 -8.72 -10.64
CA ILE A 27 17.10 -9.90 -9.97
C ILE A 27 15.85 -10.32 -10.73
N ALA A 28 15.84 -11.55 -11.26
CA ALA A 28 14.73 -12.07 -12.06
C ALA A 28 14.27 -11.14 -13.20
N GLY A 29 15.20 -10.42 -13.82
CA GLY A 29 14.92 -9.45 -14.89
C GLY A 29 14.37 -8.10 -14.42
N ILE A 30 14.38 -7.83 -13.12
CA ILE A 30 13.97 -6.55 -12.53
C ILE A 30 15.21 -5.81 -12.04
N GLN A 31 15.33 -4.53 -12.39
CA GLN A 31 16.41 -3.70 -11.87
C GLN A 31 16.08 -3.27 -10.44
N THR A 32 16.73 -3.93 -9.47
CA THR A 32 16.50 -3.74 -8.04
C THR A 32 17.62 -2.92 -7.42
N THR A 33 17.30 -1.73 -6.91
CA THR A 33 18.24 -0.89 -6.16
C THR A 33 18.08 -1.13 -4.67
N VAL A 34 19.19 -1.43 -4.01
CA VAL A 34 19.30 -1.62 -2.56
C VAL A 34 20.06 -0.43 -1.97
N TYR A 35 19.47 0.18 -0.97
CA TYR A 35 20.01 1.30 -0.22
C TYR A 35 20.40 0.86 1.19
N GLY A 36 21.47 1.44 1.75
CA GLY A 36 21.78 1.26 3.17
C GLY A 36 22.69 0.08 3.51
N LEU A 37 23.26 -0.63 2.53
CA LEU A 37 24.06 -1.84 2.77
C LEU A 37 25.35 -1.55 3.55
N ASP A 38 26.03 -0.44 3.24
CA ASP A 38 27.27 -0.05 3.91
C ASP A 38 27.00 0.64 5.26
N GLU A 39 25.75 1.05 5.50
CA GLU A 39 25.27 1.67 6.74
C GLU A 39 24.80 0.64 7.78
N ILE A 40 24.80 -0.65 7.46
CA ILE A 40 24.49 -1.72 8.42
C ILE A 40 25.65 -1.81 9.44
N PRO A 41 25.40 -1.65 10.75
CA PRO A 41 26.46 -1.75 11.75
C PRO A 41 27.18 -3.11 11.67
N PRO A 42 28.53 -3.16 11.77
CA PRO A 42 29.30 -4.39 11.55
C PRO A 42 28.89 -5.57 12.45
N GLN A 43 28.45 -5.28 13.68
CA GLN A 43 28.04 -6.25 14.69
C GLN A 43 26.64 -6.84 14.45
N ILE A 44 25.88 -6.32 13.48
CA ILE A 44 24.49 -6.72 13.25
C ILE A 44 24.39 -7.73 12.10
N SER A 45 23.82 -8.89 12.42
CA SER A 45 23.51 -9.97 11.46
C SER A 45 22.05 -9.96 11.00
N ASP A 46 21.13 -9.54 11.85
CA ASP A 46 19.70 -9.53 11.52
C ASP A 46 19.33 -8.23 10.81
N ILE A 47 18.73 -8.36 9.63
CA ILE A 47 18.41 -7.25 8.73
C ILE A 47 16.90 -7.14 8.56
N ALA A 48 16.38 -5.93 8.68
CA ALA A 48 15.06 -5.56 8.21
C ALA A 48 15.16 -4.91 6.82
N CYS A 49 14.19 -5.21 5.95
CA CYS A 49 14.12 -4.69 4.59
C CYS A 49 12.85 -3.87 4.40
N LEU A 50 12.99 -2.59 4.06
CA LEU A 50 11.89 -1.70 3.69
C LEU A 50 11.72 -1.64 2.17
N TRP A 51 10.64 -2.23 1.66
CA TRP A 51 10.27 -2.21 0.24
C TRP A 51 9.57 -0.90 -0.11
N LEU A 52 10.15 -0.11 -1.02
CA LEU A 52 9.68 1.23 -1.40
C LEU A 52 9.00 1.21 -2.77
N LEU A 53 7.73 1.59 -2.82
CA LEU A 53 6.89 1.54 -4.02
C LEU A 53 6.48 2.95 -4.47
N HIS A 54 6.95 3.36 -5.64
CA HIS A 54 6.86 4.75 -6.12
C HIS A 54 5.48 5.13 -6.69
N PRO A 55 5.13 6.43 -6.82
CA PRO A 55 3.85 6.84 -7.40
C PRO A 55 3.76 6.61 -8.92
N ARG A 56 2.53 6.68 -9.46
CA ARG A 56 2.29 6.55 -10.92
C ARG A 56 2.99 7.65 -11.70
N GLY A 57 3.56 7.29 -12.85
CA GLY A 57 4.37 8.18 -13.70
C GLY A 57 5.76 8.49 -13.14
N GLY A 58 6.11 7.97 -11.96
CA GLY A 58 7.44 8.09 -11.38
C GLY A 58 8.37 6.92 -11.74
N THR A 59 9.55 6.94 -11.13
CA THR A 59 10.53 5.86 -11.14
C THR A 59 10.95 5.55 -9.70
N GLN A 60 11.72 4.48 -9.50
CA GLN A 60 12.31 4.12 -8.21
C GLN A 60 13.09 5.27 -7.55
N GLU A 61 13.65 6.18 -8.34
CA GLU A 61 14.41 7.35 -7.83
C GLU A 61 13.58 8.27 -6.95
N ARG A 62 12.26 8.33 -7.18
CA ARG A 62 11.36 9.14 -6.36
C ARG A 62 11.28 8.67 -4.91
N MET A 63 11.74 7.45 -4.63
CA MET A 63 11.77 6.88 -3.29
C MET A 63 13.11 7.08 -2.57
N THR A 64 14.16 7.58 -3.26
CA THR A 64 15.51 7.72 -2.71
C THR A 64 15.53 8.56 -1.43
N GLY A 65 14.88 9.74 -1.45
CA GLY A 65 14.83 10.63 -0.27
C GLY A 65 14.17 9.95 0.94
N ILE A 66 13.01 9.31 0.72
CA ILE A 66 12.26 8.60 1.77
C ILE A 66 13.11 7.49 2.38
N GLY A 67 13.70 6.62 1.54
CA GLY A 67 14.56 5.52 1.99
C GLY A 67 15.77 6.01 2.79
N THR A 68 16.45 7.03 2.26
CA THR A 68 17.63 7.63 2.88
C THR A 68 17.32 8.18 4.27
N THR A 69 16.25 8.95 4.43
CA THR A 69 15.86 9.51 5.73
C THR A 69 15.55 8.42 6.76
N ILE A 70 14.80 7.39 6.37
CA ILE A 70 14.41 6.31 7.29
C ILE A 70 15.63 5.45 7.67
N ILE A 71 16.48 5.07 6.72
CA ILE A 71 17.70 4.29 6.96
C ILE A 71 18.63 5.05 7.91
N THR A 72 18.95 6.31 7.58
CA THR A 72 19.85 7.13 8.40
C THR A 72 19.30 7.28 9.82
N GLY A 73 18.00 7.56 9.96
CA GLY A 73 17.37 7.74 11.27
C GLY A 73 17.36 6.47 12.14
N TRP A 74 17.35 5.28 11.54
CA TRP A 74 17.37 4.00 12.26
C TRP A 74 18.79 3.49 12.52
N ASN A 75 19.63 3.38 11.48
CA ASN A 75 20.96 2.79 11.58
C ASN A 75 21.96 3.62 12.39
N SER A 76 21.76 4.95 12.48
CA SER A 76 22.62 5.83 13.31
C SER A 76 22.36 5.74 14.81
N GLY A 77 21.28 5.05 15.23
CA GLY A 77 20.98 4.80 16.63
C GLY A 77 21.76 3.62 17.21
N ASN A 78 21.13 2.88 18.11
CA ASN A 78 21.62 1.58 18.60
C ASN A 78 20.63 0.47 18.20
N PRO A 79 20.53 0.15 16.91
CA PRO A 79 19.48 -0.72 16.42
C PRO A 79 19.76 -2.18 16.76
N THR A 80 18.69 -2.94 17.03
CA THR A 80 18.77 -4.40 17.22
C THR A 80 18.90 -5.15 15.88
N LYS A 81 18.51 -4.51 14.77
CA LYS A 81 18.57 -5.03 13.40
C LYS A 81 19.03 -3.92 12.45
N GLY A 82 19.83 -4.25 11.43
CA GLY A 82 20.20 -3.28 10.41
C GLY A 82 19.00 -3.03 9.50
N LEU A 83 18.79 -1.80 9.06
CA LEU A 83 17.75 -1.48 8.07
C LEU A 83 18.38 -1.21 6.71
N ILE A 84 17.88 -1.92 5.70
CA ILE A 84 18.07 -1.58 4.29
C ILE A 84 16.73 -1.17 3.68
N ALA A 85 16.78 -0.46 2.56
CA ALA A 85 15.61 -0.21 1.75
C ALA A 85 15.83 -0.71 0.33
N VAL A 86 14.75 -1.11 -0.34
CA VAL A 86 14.78 -1.64 -1.69
C VAL A 86 13.74 -0.95 -2.53
N ALA A 87 14.16 -0.43 -3.68
CA ALA A 87 13.28 0.14 -4.67
C ALA A 87 13.53 -0.49 -6.04
N PHE A 88 12.50 -0.52 -6.87
CA PHE A 88 12.56 -0.94 -8.26
C PHE A 88 11.46 -0.22 -9.03
N ASP A 89 11.61 -0.09 -10.34
CA ASP A 89 10.55 0.49 -11.15
C ASP A 89 9.35 -0.44 -11.15
N GLN A 90 8.18 0.09 -10.83
CA GLN A 90 6.92 -0.63 -10.90
C GLN A 90 6.65 -1.07 -12.35
N ARG A 91 5.74 -2.03 -12.52
CA ARG A 91 5.37 -2.49 -13.86
C ARG A 91 4.89 -1.32 -14.72
N ASN A 92 5.30 -1.35 -16.00
CA ASN A 92 5.01 -0.29 -16.97
C ASN A 92 5.51 1.11 -16.56
N HIS A 93 6.54 1.23 -15.73
CA HIS A 93 7.15 2.51 -15.34
C HIS A 93 8.66 2.48 -15.48
N GLY A 94 9.29 3.66 -15.58
CA GLY A 94 10.74 3.81 -15.61
C GLY A 94 11.41 2.90 -16.63
N THR A 95 12.40 2.13 -16.20
CA THR A 95 13.14 1.17 -17.04
C THR A 95 12.29 -0.01 -17.55
N ARG A 96 11.05 -0.16 -17.07
CA ARG A 96 10.10 -1.23 -17.42
C ARG A 96 8.87 -0.71 -18.15
N GLU A 97 8.87 0.54 -18.61
CA GLU A 97 7.75 1.10 -19.38
C GLU A 97 7.62 0.38 -20.74
N VAL A 98 6.40 -0.06 -21.06
CA VAL A 98 6.08 -0.77 -22.31
C VAL A 98 5.07 0.04 -23.13
N ASP A 99 4.02 0.55 -22.49
CA ASP A 99 2.99 1.39 -23.11
C ASP A 99 2.68 2.60 -22.21
N PRO A 100 3.13 3.81 -22.58
CA PRO A 100 2.86 5.02 -21.80
C PRO A 100 1.36 5.29 -21.60
N LEU A 101 0.50 4.90 -22.55
CA LEU A 101 -0.94 5.12 -22.45
C LEU A 101 -1.56 4.32 -21.29
N ALA A 102 -1.00 3.14 -20.97
CA ALA A 102 -1.47 2.33 -19.84
C ALA A 102 -1.26 3.02 -18.48
N ASN A 103 -0.42 4.05 -18.40
CA ASN A 103 -0.24 4.86 -17.19
C ASN A 103 -1.23 6.03 -17.08
N GLU A 104 -2.00 6.29 -18.14
CA GLU A 104 -2.95 7.40 -18.20
C GLU A 104 -4.36 7.01 -17.74
N ALA A 105 -5.19 8.02 -17.45
CA ALA A 105 -6.59 7.81 -17.07
C ALA A 105 -7.55 7.85 -18.26
N TRP A 106 -8.81 7.48 -18.03
CA TRP A 106 -9.85 7.52 -19.06
C TRP A 106 -9.94 8.89 -19.74
N ARG A 107 -9.86 9.98 -18.97
CA ARG A 107 -9.91 11.37 -19.49
C ARG A 107 -8.71 11.73 -20.37
N GLN A 108 -7.61 10.99 -20.26
CA GLN A 108 -6.40 11.15 -21.07
C GLN A 108 -6.36 10.16 -22.23
N GLY A 109 -7.45 9.44 -22.49
CA GLY A 109 -7.59 8.56 -23.65
C GLY A 109 -7.21 7.10 -23.41
N ASN A 110 -6.96 6.68 -22.17
CA ASN A 110 -6.76 5.26 -21.87
C ASN A 110 -8.12 4.55 -21.68
N PRO A 111 -8.62 3.75 -22.65
CA PRO A 111 -9.89 3.04 -22.49
C PRO A 111 -9.82 1.94 -21.40
N ARG A 112 -8.63 1.42 -21.13
CA ARG A 112 -8.35 0.32 -20.21
C ARG A 112 -7.86 0.79 -18.84
N HIS A 113 -8.14 2.04 -18.45
CA HIS A 113 -7.62 2.62 -17.21
C HIS A 113 -7.77 1.72 -15.97
N ALA A 114 -8.92 1.06 -15.80
CA ALA A 114 -9.14 0.17 -14.67
C ALA A 114 -8.31 -1.13 -14.77
N GLN A 115 -8.23 -1.73 -15.96
CA GLN A 115 -7.45 -2.93 -16.20
C GLN A 115 -5.96 -2.67 -16.00
N ASP A 116 -5.45 -1.59 -16.61
CA ASP A 116 -4.04 -1.25 -16.61
C ASP A 116 -3.59 -0.88 -15.19
N MET A 117 -4.32 0.02 -14.50
CA MET A 117 -3.95 0.40 -13.14
C MET A 117 -3.96 -0.81 -12.19
N PHE A 118 -5.01 -1.65 -12.22
CA PHE A 118 -5.10 -2.81 -11.32
C PHE A 118 -3.99 -3.82 -11.58
N SER A 119 -3.75 -4.17 -12.85
CA SER A 119 -2.72 -5.16 -13.20
C SER A 119 -1.31 -4.68 -12.90
N ILE A 120 -1.05 -3.37 -13.02
CA ILE A 120 0.24 -2.77 -12.65
C ILE A 120 0.51 -2.95 -11.15
N PHE A 121 -0.33 -2.41 -10.26
CA PHE A 121 0.00 -2.42 -8.83
C PHE A 121 -0.11 -3.82 -8.21
N GLN A 122 -1.02 -4.67 -8.69
CA GLN A 122 -1.08 -6.07 -8.26
C GLN A 122 0.12 -6.87 -8.75
N GLY A 123 0.58 -6.63 -9.97
CA GLY A 123 1.80 -7.24 -10.48
C GLY A 123 3.05 -6.73 -9.74
N THR A 124 3.10 -5.46 -9.35
CA THR A 124 4.16 -4.92 -8.48
C THR A 124 4.22 -5.65 -7.14
N ALA A 125 3.07 -5.93 -6.50
CA ALA A 125 3.05 -6.67 -5.24
C ALA A 125 3.61 -8.10 -5.39
N ARG A 126 3.33 -8.77 -6.52
CA ARG A 126 3.95 -10.06 -6.84
C ARG A 126 5.46 -9.96 -7.09
N ASP A 127 5.90 -8.87 -7.70
CA ASP A 127 7.32 -8.59 -7.89
C ASP A 127 8.03 -8.40 -6.52
N VAL A 128 7.37 -7.79 -5.52
CA VAL A 128 7.90 -7.73 -4.15
C VAL A 128 8.09 -9.13 -3.59
N SER A 129 7.06 -10.00 -3.64
CA SER A 129 7.17 -11.39 -3.17
C SER A 129 8.32 -12.15 -3.84
N LEU A 130 8.44 -12.01 -5.16
CA LEU A 130 9.53 -12.60 -5.95
C LEU A 130 10.89 -12.09 -5.47
N LEU A 131 11.04 -10.77 -5.30
CA LEU A 131 12.30 -10.18 -4.88
C LEU A 131 12.65 -10.55 -3.43
N ILE A 132 11.68 -10.73 -2.53
CA ILE A 132 11.94 -11.24 -1.17
C ILE A 132 12.62 -12.62 -1.22
N ASP A 133 12.22 -13.51 -2.15
CA ASP A 133 12.82 -14.84 -2.28
C ASP A 133 14.30 -14.77 -2.68
N TYR A 134 14.63 -13.90 -3.63
CA TYR A 134 15.94 -13.92 -4.27
C TYR A 134 16.94 -12.92 -3.67
N LEU A 135 16.47 -11.77 -3.17
CA LEU A 135 17.33 -10.68 -2.70
C LEU A 135 18.46 -11.14 -1.77
N PRO A 136 18.22 -11.98 -0.73
CA PRO A 136 19.29 -12.39 0.19
C PRO A 136 20.50 -13.02 -0.52
N SER A 137 20.27 -13.80 -1.58
CA SER A 137 21.34 -14.47 -2.34
C SER A 137 22.23 -13.50 -3.12
N TYR A 138 21.75 -12.29 -3.40
CA TYR A 138 22.51 -11.25 -4.09
C TYR A 138 23.25 -10.33 -3.12
N VAL A 139 22.61 -9.95 -2.01
CA VAL A 139 23.19 -8.95 -1.09
C VAL A 139 24.06 -9.57 0.01
N PHE A 140 23.83 -10.83 0.38
CA PHE A 140 24.56 -11.54 1.44
C PHE A 140 25.00 -12.96 1.01
N PRO A 141 25.65 -13.17 -0.16
CA PRO A 141 25.98 -14.50 -0.67
C PRO A 141 26.98 -15.30 0.18
N HIS A 142 27.81 -14.60 0.96
CA HIS A 142 28.90 -15.18 1.76
C HIS A 142 28.90 -14.66 3.21
N SER A 143 27.79 -14.09 3.67
CA SER A 143 27.67 -13.45 4.99
C SER A 143 26.68 -14.21 5.85
N ASP A 144 26.89 -14.21 7.16
CA ASP A 144 25.92 -14.69 8.15
C ASP A 144 24.72 -13.73 8.33
N ARG A 145 24.71 -12.59 7.62
CA ARG A 145 23.60 -11.63 7.62
C ARG A 145 22.33 -12.25 6.99
N LYS A 146 21.18 -12.01 7.63
CA LYS A 146 19.88 -12.55 7.20
C LYS A 146 18.83 -11.46 7.18
N ILE A 147 18.04 -11.41 6.11
CA ILE A 147 16.82 -10.59 6.09
C ILE A 147 15.74 -11.35 6.88
N VAL A 148 15.46 -10.89 8.09
CA VAL A 148 14.52 -11.55 9.02
C VAL A 148 13.18 -10.84 9.12
N GLU A 149 13.09 -9.63 8.59
CA GLU A 149 11.89 -8.80 8.67
C GLU A 149 11.70 -7.99 7.39
N ASN A 150 10.48 -7.93 6.87
CA ASN A 150 10.14 -7.16 5.69
C ASN A 150 9.01 -6.18 6.01
N LEU A 151 9.18 -4.93 5.60
CA LEU A 151 8.19 -3.87 5.68
C LEU A 151 7.93 -3.32 4.28
N VAL A 152 6.76 -2.73 4.05
CA VAL A 152 6.46 -2.04 2.78
C VAL A 152 6.05 -0.60 3.01
N LEU A 153 6.50 0.31 2.16
CA LEU A 153 6.01 1.69 2.11
C LEU A 153 5.71 2.05 0.67
N GLY A 154 4.50 2.54 0.43
CA GLY A 154 4.05 2.89 -0.91
C GLY A 154 3.32 4.23 -0.96
N VAL A 155 3.56 5.00 -2.03
CA VAL A 155 2.91 6.29 -2.27
C VAL A 155 2.02 6.22 -3.51
N SER A 156 0.76 6.65 -3.40
CA SER A 156 -0.21 6.70 -4.51
C SER A 156 -0.42 5.31 -5.13
N LEU A 157 -0.01 5.09 -6.39
CA LEU A 157 0.03 3.75 -7.01
C LEU A 157 0.80 2.73 -6.16
N GLY A 158 1.93 3.15 -5.58
CA GLY A 158 2.66 2.34 -4.62
C GLY A 158 1.86 2.07 -3.34
N GLY A 159 1.00 2.98 -2.89
CA GLY A 159 0.09 2.77 -1.77
C GLY A 159 -0.95 1.67 -2.06
N HIS A 160 -1.49 1.62 -3.27
CA HIS A 160 -2.34 0.50 -3.71
C HIS A 160 -1.57 -0.83 -3.73
N ALA A 161 -0.33 -0.83 -4.23
CA ALA A 161 0.54 -2.00 -4.19
C ALA A 161 0.87 -2.44 -2.74
N ALA A 162 1.09 -1.49 -1.83
CA ALA A 162 1.36 -1.76 -0.42
C ALA A 162 0.16 -2.44 0.27
N TRP A 163 -1.08 -2.04 -0.04
CA TRP A 163 -2.28 -2.77 0.39
C TRP A 163 -2.28 -4.23 -0.09
N SER A 164 -1.88 -4.47 -1.34
CA SER A 164 -1.78 -5.83 -1.87
C SER A 164 -0.66 -6.64 -1.19
N CYS A 165 0.53 -6.05 -0.97
CA CYS A 165 1.61 -6.69 -0.21
C CYS A 165 1.15 -7.06 1.21
N LEU A 166 0.48 -6.14 1.91
CA LEU A 166 -0.06 -6.38 3.25
C LEU A 166 -1.05 -7.55 3.29
N LEU A 167 -1.86 -7.71 2.25
CA LEU A 167 -2.93 -8.72 2.23
C LEU A 167 -2.44 -10.10 1.78
N HIS A 168 -1.44 -10.17 0.90
CA HIS A 168 -1.06 -11.39 0.19
C HIS A 168 0.38 -11.87 0.45
N GLU A 169 1.26 -11.05 1.01
CA GLU A 169 2.62 -11.46 1.35
C GLU A 169 2.75 -11.71 2.86
N PRO A 170 2.72 -12.98 3.32
CA PRO A 170 2.79 -13.30 4.74
C PRO A 170 4.09 -12.81 5.41
N ARG A 171 5.19 -12.67 4.66
CA ARG A 171 6.50 -12.23 5.18
C ARG A 171 6.58 -10.72 5.48
N ILE A 172 5.63 -9.92 5.03
CA ILE A 172 5.56 -8.48 5.34
C ILE A 172 4.94 -8.28 6.72
N SER A 173 5.70 -7.81 7.71
CA SER A 173 5.21 -7.60 9.08
C SER A 173 4.48 -6.26 9.27
N ALA A 174 4.87 -5.24 8.50
CA ALA A 174 4.31 -3.91 8.61
C ALA A 174 4.23 -3.17 7.27
N GLY A 175 3.28 -2.25 7.14
CA GLY A 175 3.08 -1.47 5.92
C GLY A 175 2.66 -0.03 6.17
N VAL A 176 3.20 0.88 5.37
CA VAL A 176 2.83 2.30 5.30
C VAL A 176 2.19 2.57 3.93
N VAL A 177 0.90 2.86 3.94
CA VAL A 177 0.11 3.19 2.76
C VAL A 177 -0.12 4.68 2.73
N ILE A 178 0.48 5.39 1.78
CA ILE A 178 0.33 6.84 1.61
C ILE A 178 -0.52 7.09 0.38
N ILE A 179 -1.65 7.78 0.56
CA ILE A 179 -2.62 8.21 -0.47
C ILE A 179 -3.01 7.08 -1.45
N GLY A 180 -3.14 5.86 -0.93
CA GLY A 180 -3.69 4.69 -1.63
C GLY A 180 -5.14 4.41 -1.23
N CYS A 181 -5.82 3.52 -1.95
CA CYS A 181 -7.19 3.10 -1.63
C CYS A 181 -7.30 1.57 -1.51
N PRO A 182 -7.93 1.04 -0.43
CA PRO A 182 -8.21 -0.38 -0.26
C PRO A 182 -9.52 -0.87 -0.90
N ASP A 183 -10.30 0.03 -1.53
CA ASP A 183 -11.54 -0.29 -2.25
C ASP A 183 -11.42 0.17 -3.71
N TYR A 184 -10.87 -0.72 -4.55
CA TYR A 184 -10.62 -0.41 -5.94
C TYR A 184 -11.90 -0.23 -6.76
N VAL A 185 -12.94 -1.01 -6.47
CA VAL A 185 -14.24 -0.89 -7.17
C VAL A 185 -14.85 0.48 -6.91
N ASN A 186 -14.93 0.91 -5.64
CA ASN A 186 -15.53 2.20 -5.29
C ASN A 186 -14.72 3.37 -5.86
N LEU A 187 -13.39 3.27 -5.89
CA LEU A 187 -12.53 4.27 -6.53
C LEU A 187 -12.75 4.34 -8.05
N MET A 188 -12.79 3.19 -8.75
CA MET A 188 -13.00 3.16 -10.20
C MET A 188 -14.41 3.61 -10.59
N ALA A 189 -15.43 3.25 -9.81
CA ALA A 189 -16.80 3.71 -10.01
C ALA A 189 -16.89 5.24 -9.97
N ASP A 190 -16.23 5.88 -8.99
CA ASP A 190 -16.23 7.34 -8.89
C ASP A 190 -15.47 8.00 -10.04
N ARG A 191 -14.34 7.41 -10.46
CA ARG A 191 -13.63 7.87 -11.65
C ARG A 191 -14.43 7.70 -12.93
N ALA A 192 -15.22 6.63 -13.06
CA ALA A 192 -16.11 6.41 -14.19
C ALA A 192 -17.22 7.48 -14.25
N ARG A 193 -17.83 7.77 -13.10
CA ARG A 193 -18.78 8.88 -12.91
C ARG A 193 -18.20 10.22 -13.34
N LEU A 194 -17.02 10.56 -12.80
CA LEU A 194 -16.35 11.83 -13.11
C LEU A 194 -15.92 11.90 -14.57
N SER A 195 -15.51 10.78 -15.16
CA SER A 195 -15.12 10.71 -16.58
C SER A 195 -16.31 10.68 -17.54
N LYS A 196 -17.55 10.63 -17.02
CA LYS A 196 -18.78 10.55 -17.80
C LYS A 196 -18.75 9.39 -18.80
N LEU A 197 -18.25 8.23 -18.38
CA LEU A 197 -18.21 7.06 -19.25
C LEU A 197 -19.62 6.69 -19.72
N PRO A 198 -19.79 6.18 -20.95
CA PRO A 198 -21.10 5.75 -21.45
C PRO A 198 -21.79 4.72 -20.52
N SER A 199 -21.03 3.76 -19.99
CA SER A 199 -21.54 2.78 -19.00
C SER A 199 -22.00 3.41 -17.68
N TRP A 200 -21.70 4.69 -17.47
CA TRP A 200 -22.21 5.48 -16.35
C TRP A 200 -23.43 6.32 -16.72
N THR A 201 -23.41 7.00 -17.88
CA THR A 201 -24.38 8.06 -18.22
C THR A 201 -25.52 7.60 -19.14
N SER A 202 -25.37 6.46 -19.82
CA SER A 202 -26.32 6.02 -20.86
C SER A 202 -27.55 5.27 -20.33
N THR A 203 -27.73 5.17 -19.02
CA THR A 203 -28.81 4.39 -18.38
C THR A 203 -29.63 5.25 -17.41
N ASP A 204 -30.92 4.94 -17.25
CA ASP A 204 -31.82 5.65 -16.32
C ASP A 204 -31.34 5.63 -14.86
N THR A 205 -30.66 4.55 -14.47
CA THR A 205 -29.96 4.45 -13.18
C THR A 205 -28.46 4.64 -13.41
N PRO A 206 -27.86 5.80 -13.09
CA PRO A 206 -26.46 6.08 -13.40
C PRO A 206 -25.51 5.03 -12.82
N GLY A 207 -24.57 4.56 -13.64
CA GLY A 207 -23.57 3.56 -13.24
C GLY A 207 -24.08 2.12 -13.16
N SER A 208 -25.36 1.85 -13.42
CA SER A 208 -25.94 0.49 -13.35
C SER A 208 -25.26 -0.53 -14.28
N GLN A 209 -24.68 -0.06 -15.39
CA GLN A 209 -23.96 -0.89 -16.35
C GLN A 209 -22.44 -0.78 -16.23
N PHE A 210 -21.90 -0.09 -15.22
CA PHE A 210 -20.45 0.09 -15.11
C PHE A 210 -19.72 -1.25 -14.87
N LEU A 211 -20.16 -2.03 -13.88
CA LEU A 211 -19.59 -3.35 -13.62
C LEU A 211 -20.03 -4.33 -14.71
N GLY A 212 -19.06 -4.97 -15.36
CA GLY A 212 -19.30 -5.83 -16.52
C GLY A 212 -19.19 -5.09 -17.87
N SER A 213 -19.01 -3.76 -17.87
CA SER A 213 -18.73 -3.00 -19.11
C SER A 213 -17.31 -3.23 -19.64
N GLU A 214 -17.03 -2.75 -20.85
CA GLU A 214 -15.67 -2.73 -21.40
C GLU A 214 -14.67 -1.96 -20.52
N ALA A 215 -15.13 -0.91 -19.84
CA ALA A 215 -14.30 -0.11 -18.92
C ALA A 215 -14.03 -0.83 -17.59
N PHE A 216 -14.85 -1.82 -17.21
CA PHE A 216 -14.66 -2.63 -16.00
C PHE A 216 -15.24 -4.05 -16.22
N PRO A 217 -14.57 -4.89 -17.02
CA PRO A 217 -15.12 -6.17 -17.46
C PRO A 217 -15.24 -7.16 -16.30
N SER A 218 -16.13 -8.15 -16.43
CA SER A 218 -16.35 -9.17 -15.39
C SER A 218 -15.08 -9.94 -15.03
N SER A 219 -14.20 -10.18 -16.01
CA SER A 219 -12.90 -10.82 -15.78
C SER A 219 -11.96 -9.97 -14.91
N LEU A 220 -12.00 -8.63 -15.03
CA LEU A 220 -11.31 -7.73 -14.11
C LEU A 220 -11.97 -7.79 -12.73
N LEU A 221 -13.30 -7.74 -12.66
CA LEU A 221 -14.03 -7.81 -11.39
C LEU A 221 -13.68 -9.09 -10.61
N ASP A 222 -13.54 -10.23 -11.28
CA ASP A 222 -13.12 -11.48 -10.65
C ASP A 222 -11.67 -11.46 -10.16
N ALA A 223 -10.78 -10.76 -10.86
CA ALA A 223 -9.43 -10.50 -10.37
C ALA A 223 -9.46 -9.57 -9.13
N VAL A 224 -10.27 -8.52 -9.18
CA VAL A 224 -10.43 -7.56 -8.09
C VAL A 224 -10.98 -8.24 -6.83
N ARG A 225 -12.01 -9.09 -6.95
CA ARG A 225 -12.53 -9.92 -5.85
C ARG A 225 -11.50 -10.83 -5.18
N ARG A 226 -10.43 -11.21 -5.88
CA ARG A 226 -9.37 -12.06 -5.31
C ARG A 226 -8.26 -11.28 -4.63
N TYR A 227 -8.00 -10.05 -5.07
CA TYR A 227 -6.76 -9.36 -4.72
C TYR A 227 -6.93 -7.97 -4.08
N ASP A 228 -8.08 -7.32 -4.24
CA ASP A 228 -8.39 -6.04 -3.60
C ASP A 228 -8.92 -6.25 -2.17
N PRO A 229 -8.46 -5.49 -1.15
CA PRO A 229 -8.85 -5.71 0.24
C PRO A 229 -10.37 -5.68 0.48
N ALA A 230 -11.05 -4.64 0.01
CA ALA A 230 -12.48 -4.50 0.20
C ALA A 230 -13.23 -5.58 -0.58
N SER A 231 -12.88 -5.79 -1.85
CA SER A 231 -13.60 -6.75 -2.69
C SER A 231 -13.42 -8.20 -2.21
N LEU A 232 -12.23 -8.56 -1.70
CA LEU A 232 -11.99 -9.88 -1.12
C LEU A 232 -12.82 -10.11 0.13
N LEU A 233 -12.69 -9.22 1.13
CA LEU A 233 -13.34 -9.44 2.43
C LEU A 233 -14.85 -9.27 2.33
N LEU A 234 -15.34 -8.25 1.62
CA LEU A 234 -16.78 -8.00 1.51
C LEU A 234 -17.48 -9.00 0.60
N SER A 235 -16.77 -9.80 -0.21
CA SER A 235 -17.39 -10.91 -0.97
C SER A 235 -17.93 -12.04 -0.06
N HIS A 236 -17.48 -12.09 1.19
CA HIS A 236 -17.93 -13.05 2.20
C HIS A 236 -19.01 -12.50 3.14
N VAL A 237 -19.40 -11.24 2.96
CA VAL A 237 -20.49 -10.59 3.70
C VAL A 237 -21.66 -10.44 2.74
N LYS A 238 -22.86 -10.79 3.18
CA LYS A 238 -24.10 -10.47 2.46
C LYS A 238 -24.29 -8.95 2.49
N SER A 239 -23.67 -8.26 1.53
CA SER A 239 -24.12 -6.92 1.17
C SER A 239 -25.56 -7.05 0.68
N ALA A 240 -26.46 -6.22 1.20
CA ALA A 240 -27.78 -6.05 0.59
C ALA A 240 -27.56 -5.88 -0.92
N SER A 241 -28.18 -6.76 -1.69
CA SER A 241 -27.91 -7.02 -3.12
C SER A 241 -28.27 -5.87 -4.06
N ASP A 242 -28.47 -4.64 -3.56
CA ASP A 242 -29.09 -3.52 -4.28
C ASP A 242 -28.29 -2.21 -4.26
N VAL A 243 -27.06 -2.20 -3.75
CA VAL A 243 -26.25 -0.96 -3.78
C VAL A 243 -25.35 -1.00 -5.00
N GLY A 244 -25.52 -0.02 -5.91
CA GLY A 244 -24.74 0.12 -7.14
C GLY A 244 -23.21 0.20 -6.91
N PRO A 245 -22.42 0.44 -7.96
CA PRO A 245 -20.95 0.33 -7.88
C PRO A 245 -20.29 1.34 -6.93
N LEU A 246 -21.00 2.41 -6.54
CA LEU A 246 -20.57 3.35 -5.51
C LEU A 246 -21.09 2.90 -4.16
N ARG A 247 -20.15 2.50 -3.30
CA ARG A 247 -20.47 2.20 -1.91
C ARG A 247 -20.65 3.50 -1.14
N SER A 248 -21.75 3.60 -0.42
CA SER A 248 -22.08 4.71 0.47
C SER A 248 -22.72 4.20 1.76
N GLY A 249 -22.50 4.92 2.85
CA GLY A 249 -23.04 4.56 4.17
C GLY A 249 -22.23 3.47 4.87
N PRO A 250 -22.51 3.22 6.16
CA PRO A 250 -21.79 2.24 6.95
C PRO A 250 -22.10 0.81 6.47
N LEU A 251 -21.09 -0.06 6.53
CA LEU A 251 -21.29 -1.50 6.36
C LEU A 251 -21.84 -2.10 7.67
N PRO A 252 -22.79 -3.05 7.59
CA PRO A 252 -23.27 -3.73 8.77
C PRO A 252 -22.17 -4.58 9.40
N GLU A 253 -22.23 -4.79 10.71
CA GLU A 253 -21.42 -5.80 11.36
C GLU A 253 -21.80 -7.19 10.79
N PRO A 254 -20.82 -8.05 10.44
CA PRO A 254 -21.13 -9.37 9.90
C PRO A 254 -21.82 -10.26 10.95
N THR A 255 -22.71 -11.14 10.50
CA THR A 255 -23.29 -12.20 11.34
C THR A 255 -22.21 -13.15 11.85
N GLU A 256 -22.49 -13.93 12.89
CA GLU A 256 -21.54 -14.95 13.41
C GLU A 256 -21.09 -15.94 12.33
N SER A 257 -21.97 -16.30 11.40
CA SER A 257 -21.62 -17.17 10.28
C SER A 257 -20.65 -16.51 9.28
N GLU A 258 -20.82 -15.21 9.02
CA GLU A 258 -19.94 -14.45 8.13
C GLU A 258 -18.61 -14.15 8.83
N LYS A 259 -18.62 -13.85 10.13
CA LYS A 259 -17.39 -13.75 10.95
C LYS A 259 -16.60 -15.04 10.86
N ALA A 260 -17.24 -16.20 11.09
CA ALA A 260 -16.58 -17.50 10.97
C ALA A 260 -15.97 -17.74 9.58
N ALA A 261 -16.63 -17.29 8.52
CA ALA A 261 -16.11 -17.38 7.14
C ALA A 261 -14.94 -16.40 6.89
N LEU A 262 -14.98 -15.20 7.45
CA LEU A 262 -13.97 -14.14 7.28
C LEU A 262 -12.68 -14.42 8.05
N ARG A 263 -12.78 -15.00 9.26
CA ARG A 263 -11.65 -15.18 10.18
C ARG A 263 -10.45 -15.87 9.53
N PRO A 264 -10.58 -17.00 8.81
CA PRO A 264 -9.44 -17.63 8.15
C PRO A 264 -8.72 -16.72 7.14
N PHE A 265 -9.44 -15.84 6.45
CA PHE A 265 -8.84 -14.88 5.52
C PHE A 265 -8.08 -13.80 6.28
N LEU A 266 -8.70 -13.17 7.28
CA LEU A 266 -8.03 -12.16 8.10
C LEU A 266 -6.81 -12.73 8.84
N SER A 267 -6.89 -13.96 9.34
CA SER A 267 -5.78 -14.64 10.02
C SER A 267 -4.60 -14.90 9.08
N ARG A 268 -4.84 -15.33 7.84
CA ARG A 268 -3.77 -15.54 6.86
C ARG A 268 -3.23 -14.24 6.30
N SER A 269 -4.07 -13.23 6.19
CA SER A 269 -3.74 -12.00 5.49
C SER A 269 -3.18 -10.91 6.37
N ILE A 270 -3.77 -10.59 7.53
CA ILE A 270 -3.39 -9.38 8.29
C ILE A 270 -3.12 -9.62 9.78
N ALA A 271 -3.37 -10.82 10.31
CA ALA A 271 -3.11 -11.07 11.73
C ALA A 271 -1.65 -10.80 12.12
N GLY A 272 -1.47 -10.14 13.26
CA GLY A 272 -0.18 -9.71 13.78
C GLY A 272 0.50 -8.58 13.00
N LYS A 273 -0.07 -8.12 11.87
CA LYS A 273 0.53 -7.07 11.06
C LYS A 273 0.28 -5.68 11.66
N ARG A 274 1.19 -4.75 11.35
CA ARG A 274 1.04 -3.32 11.66
C ARG A 274 0.76 -2.56 10.37
N ILE A 275 -0.28 -1.74 10.35
CA ILE A 275 -0.72 -1.00 9.16
C ILE A 275 -0.86 0.47 9.52
N LEU A 276 -0.21 1.35 8.76
CA LEU A 276 -0.42 2.78 8.77
C LEU A 276 -1.04 3.20 7.44
N ASN A 277 -2.24 3.76 7.47
CA ASN A 277 -2.88 4.42 6.35
C ASN A 277 -2.78 5.94 6.54
N LEU A 278 -2.21 6.63 5.55
CA LEU A 278 -2.04 8.08 5.50
C LEU A 278 -2.80 8.62 4.29
N ALA A 279 -3.72 9.56 4.50
CA ALA A 279 -4.53 10.14 3.43
C ALA A 279 -4.58 11.67 3.48
N GLY A 280 -4.80 12.31 2.33
CA GLY A 280 -5.07 13.74 2.25
C GLY A 280 -6.57 14.03 2.34
N GLY A 281 -6.96 14.94 3.24
CA GLY A 281 -8.36 15.34 3.45
C GLY A 281 -8.97 16.05 2.24
N LYS A 282 -8.15 16.70 1.41
CA LYS A 282 -8.55 17.39 0.18
C LYS A 282 -8.17 16.64 -1.09
N ASP A 283 -7.75 15.38 -0.98
CA ASP A 283 -7.39 14.54 -2.12
C ASP A 283 -8.60 14.34 -3.07
N LYS A 284 -8.44 14.77 -4.32
CA LYS A 284 -9.44 14.62 -5.39
C LYS A 284 -9.12 13.50 -6.38
N LEU A 285 -7.92 12.92 -6.30
CA LEU A 285 -7.45 11.85 -7.20
C LEU A 285 -7.64 10.47 -6.59
N VAL A 286 -7.37 10.34 -5.29
CA VAL A 286 -7.65 9.16 -4.46
C VAL A 286 -8.35 9.65 -3.18
N PRO A 287 -9.61 10.11 -3.27
CA PRO A 287 -10.29 10.68 -2.11
C PRO A 287 -10.45 9.66 -0.98
N TYR A 288 -10.08 10.03 0.25
CA TYR A 288 -10.15 9.13 1.42
C TYR A 288 -11.52 8.45 1.56
N HIS A 289 -12.60 9.22 1.36
CA HIS A 289 -13.98 8.75 1.48
C HIS A 289 -14.36 7.63 0.48
N ARG A 290 -13.52 7.33 -0.53
CA ARG A 290 -13.69 6.14 -1.40
C ARG A 290 -13.29 4.83 -0.72
N GLY A 291 -12.33 4.88 0.21
CA GLY A 291 -11.92 3.73 1.04
C GLY A 291 -12.54 3.74 2.43
N GLU A 292 -13.02 4.89 2.91
CA GLU A 292 -13.49 5.12 4.28
C GLU A 292 -14.53 4.10 4.77
N VAL A 293 -15.51 3.73 3.93
CA VAL A 293 -16.54 2.77 4.33
C VAL A 293 -15.93 1.41 4.70
N PHE A 294 -15.00 0.92 3.90
CA PHE A 294 -14.29 -0.33 4.18
C PHE A 294 -13.32 -0.17 5.35
N LEU A 295 -12.58 0.95 5.41
CA LEU A 295 -11.65 1.24 6.50
C LEU A 295 -12.35 1.30 7.86
N ALA A 296 -13.52 1.96 7.93
CA ALA A 296 -14.33 2.02 9.15
C ALA A 296 -14.78 0.63 9.60
N TRP A 297 -15.24 -0.20 8.66
CA TRP A 297 -15.62 -1.59 8.95
C TRP A 297 -14.43 -2.43 9.43
N LEU A 298 -13.27 -2.29 8.78
CA LEU A 298 -12.05 -3.03 9.14
C LEU A 298 -11.54 -2.59 10.52
N LYS A 299 -11.53 -1.28 10.80
CA LYS A 299 -11.15 -0.73 12.11
C LYS A 299 -12.04 -1.29 13.23
N GLN A 300 -13.36 -1.34 13.03
CA GLN A 300 -14.28 -1.94 14.00
C GLN A 300 -13.98 -3.44 14.22
N ALA A 301 -13.65 -4.18 13.16
CA ALA A 301 -13.30 -5.59 13.27
C ALA A 301 -12.03 -5.84 14.09
N VAL A 302 -10.97 -5.04 13.87
CA VAL A 302 -9.63 -5.27 14.46
C VAL A 302 -9.35 -4.48 15.73
N ALA A 303 -10.25 -3.58 16.14
CA ALA A 303 -10.15 -2.85 17.40
C ALA A 303 -10.05 -3.79 18.61
N SER A 304 -9.64 -3.26 19.76
CA SER A 304 -9.45 -4.07 20.97
C SER A 304 -10.72 -4.74 21.50
N GLN A 305 -11.89 -4.22 21.12
CA GLN A 305 -13.21 -4.79 21.41
C GLN A 305 -13.90 -5.34 20.15
N GLY A 306 -13.19 -5.43 19.03
CA GLY A 306 -13.70 -5.94 17.77
C GLY A 306 -13.79 -7.47 17.73
N TRP A 307 -14.59 -8.00 16.81
CA TRP A 307 -14.79 -9.45 16.66
C TRP A 307 -13.56 -10.20 16.13
N PHE A 308 -12.54 -9.47 15.65
CA PHE A 308 -11.22 -9.97 15.26
C PHE A 308 -10.09 -9.35 16.11
N ALA A 309 -10.41 -8.88 17.33
CA ALA A 309 -9.42 -8.30 18.24
C ALA A 309 -8.25 -9.25 18.52
N ASP A 310 -8.51 -10.55 18.61
CA ASP A 310 -7.50 -11.58 18.84
C ASP A 310 -6.56 -11.80 17.65
N GLY A 311 -6.88 -11.22 16.49
CA GLY A 311 -5.98 -11.14 15.34
C GLY A 311 -4.77 -10.22 15.58
N ALA A 312 -4.74 -9.46 16.67
CA ALA A 312 -3.60 -8.64 17.10
C ALA A 312 -3.06 -7.67 16.03
N VAL A 313 -3.96 -7.12 15.20
CA VAL A 313 -3.60 -6.13 14.16
C VAL A 313 -3.42 -4.77 14.82
N THR A 314 -2.31 -4.08 14.53
CA THR A 314 -2.17 -2.65 14.84
C THR A 314 -2.56 -1.86 13.62
N PHE A 315 -3.62 -1.06 13.70
CA PHE A 315 -4.10 -0.22 12.60
C PHE A 315 -4.05 1.26 13.00
N GLU A 316 -3.32 2.06 12.25
CA GLU A 316 -3.35 3.52 12.35
C GLU A 316 -3.93 4.12 11.07
N ASP A 317 -4.90 5.02 11.20
CA ASP A 317 -5.56 5.71 10.08
C ASP A 317 -5.51 7.22 10.32
N ILE A 318 -4.67 7.90 9.54
CA ILE A 318 -4.29 9.29 9.79
C ILE A 318 -4.57 10.14 8.55
N ILE A 319 -5.25 11.26 8.76
CA ILE A 319 -5.63 12.18 7.69
C ILE A 319 -4.94 13.52 7.89
N ASP A 320 -4.14 13.95 6.92
CA ASP A 320 -3.69 15.35 6.84
C ASP A 320 -4.83 16.16 6.21
N GLU A 321 -5.55 16.94 7.02
CA GLU A 321 -6.82 17.56 6.62
C GLU A 321 -6.66 18.53 5.44
N GLU A 322 -5.48 19.13 5.31
CA GLU A 322 -5.19 20.17 4.34
C GLU A 322 -4.56 19.62 3.05
N ALA A 323 -3.98 18.42 3.11
CA ALA A 323 -3.28 17.83 1.98
C ALA A 323 -4.22 17.39 0.84
N GLY A 324 -3.76 17.63 -0.40
CA GLY A 324 -4.36 17.07 -1.61
C GLY A 324 -3.88 15.64 -1.90
N HIS A 325 -3.67 15.34 -3.19
CA HIS A 325 -3.01 14.09 -3.61
C HIS A 325 -1.49 14.24 -3.55
N GLU A 326 -0.96 14.31 -2.34
CA GLU A 326 0.45 14.58 -2.09
C GLU A 326 0.92 13.91 -0.80
N MET A 327 2.21 13.63 -0.72
CA MET A 327 2.90 13.25 0.50
C MET A 327 3.44 14.52 1.14
N THR A 328 2.83 14.95 2.25
CA THR A 328 3.32 16.10 3.01
C THR A 328 4.47 15.71 3.92
N GLY A 329 5.15 16.71 4.47
CA GLY A 329 6.10 16.45 5.54
C GLY A 329 5.44 15.73 6.72
N LYS A 330 4.25 16.14 7.17
CA LYS A 330 3.60 15.54 8.34
C LYS A 330 3.36 14.04 8.15
N MET A 331 2.98 13.64 6.93
CA MET A 331 2.87 12.23 6.55
C MET A 331 4.23 11.51 6.61
N MET A 332 5.32 12.16 6.20
CA MET A 332 6.67 11.60 6.33
C MET A 332 7.08 11.42 7.81
N ASP A 333 6.73 12.35 8.69
CA ASP A 333 7.00 12.20 10.14
C ASP A 333 6.29 10.99 10.72
N GLU A 334 5.00 10.81 10.40
CA GLU A 334 4.23 9.63 10.83
C GLU A 334 4.79 8.34 10.23
N ALA A 335 5.24 8.34 8.97
CA ALA A 335 5.89 7.19 8.35
C ALA A 335 7.21 6.81 9.06
N ILE A 336 8.06 7.79 9.37
CA ILE A 336 9.32 7.57 10.11
C ILE A 336 9.03 7.01 11.51
N ARG A 337 8.11 7.64 12.25
CA ARG A 337 7.70 7.19 13.59
C ARG A 337 7.20 5.74 13.54
N PHE A 338 6.28 5.45 12.62
CA PHE A 338 5.66 4.15 12.52
C PHE A 338 6.64 3.04 12.14
N VAL A 339 7.53 3.28 11.17
CA VAL A 339 8.58 2.30 10.81
C VAL A 339 9.50 2.01 12.00
N ARG A 340 9.91 3.05 12.74
CA ARG A 340 10.70 2.87 13.97
C ARG A 340 9.97 2.01 14.99
N GLU A 341 8.72 2.34 15.29
CA GLU A 341 7.92 1.57 16.26
C GLU A 341 7.69 0.12 15.81
N ALA A 342 7.52 -0.12 14.51
CA ALA A 342 7.39 -1.48 13.97
C ALA A 342 8.67 -2.30 14.18
N LEU A 343 9.84 -1.72 13.89
CA LEU A 343 11.14 -2.36 14.10
C LEU A 343 11.48 -2.59 15.58
N GLU A 344 11.01 -1.71 16.47
CA GLU A 344 11.15 -1.90 17.93
C GLU A 344 10.21 -2.97 18.46
N ALA A 345 8.97 -3.01 17.97
CA ALA A 345 7.94 -3.95 18.40
C ALA A 345 8.29 -5.41 18.04
N SER A 346 8.99 -5.63 16.93
CA SER A 346 9.40 -6.98 16.51
C SER A 346 10.44 -7.65 17.43
N ASN A 347 10.99 -6.91 18.40
CA ASN A 347 11.86 -7.47 19.45
C ASN A 347 11.11 -7.77 20.76
N LYS A 348 9.82 -7.44 20.83
CA LYS A 348 8.97 -7.63 22.01
C LYS A 348 8.03 -8.81 21.77
N ALA A 349 7.47 -9.35 22.85
CA ALA A 349 6.41 -10.35 22.74
C ALA A 349 5.24 -9.76 21.91
N PRO A 350 4.67 -10.52 20.96
CA PRO A 350 3.58 -10.01 20.13
C PRO A 350 2.41 -9.58 21.01
N GLY A 351 1.79 -8.47 20.62
CA GLY A 351 0.52 -8.03 21.22
C GLY A 351 -0.50 -9.16 21.11
N LYS A 352 -1.34 -9.31 22.14
CA LYS A 352 -2.39 -10.35 22.16
C LYS A 352 -3.74 -9.84 21.62
N VAL A 353 -3.86 -8.52 21.44
CA VAL A 353 -5.10 -7.84 21.11
C VAL A 353 -4.79 -6.73 20.10
N GLY A 354 -5.68 -6.52 19.14
CA GLY A 354 -5.57 -5.47 18.14
C GLY A 354 -5.75 -4.07 18.72
N SER A 355 -5.27 -3.08 17.99
CA SER A 355 -5.35 -1.67 18.37
C SER A 355 -5.66 -0.80 17.15
N VAL A 356 -6.46 0.24 17.37
CA VAL A 356 -6.80 1.22 16.34
C VAL A 356 -6.44 2.62 16.85
N ARG A 357 -5.70 3.39 16.05
CA ARG A 357 -5.49 4.83 16.24
C ARG A 357 -6.08 5.57 15.04
N GLU A 358 -6.93 6.54 15.31
CA GLU A 358 -7.40 7.49 14.30
C GLU A 358 -6.89 8.88 14.67
N SER A 359 -6.37 9.62 13.70
CA SER A 359 -5.84 10.96 13.95
C SER A 359 -6.03 11.87 12.74
N LYS A 360 -6.06 13.17 13.03
CA LYS A 360 -5.96 14.21 12.02
C LYS A 360 -4.73 15.07 12.32
N ILE A 361 -3.95 15.43 11.30
CA ILE A 361 -2.63 16.07 11.46
C ILE A 361 -2.48 17.38 10.70
#